data_AF-A0A2A4GF79-F1
#
_entry.id   AF-A0A2A4GF79-F1
#
_cell.length_a   1.000
_cell.length_b   1.000
_cell.length_c   1.000
_cell.angle_alpha   90.00
_cell.angle_beta   90.00
_cell.angle_gamma   90.00
#
_symmetry.space_group_name_H-M   'P 1'
#
loop_
_entity.id
_entity.type
_entity.pdbx_description
1 polymer ?
#
loop_
_entity_poly.entity_id
_entity_poly.type
_entity_poly.pdbx_seq_one_letter_code
_entity_poly.pdbx_strand_id
1 'polypeptide(L)' 'MTTLVELVQPNDWVEEKMLSQLTGLGRKTIEEFRLNVWIEGVEFIKVSPSGRLNARKVLYNRKAIDKSFYNYQRIA' A
#
# COMPACT_ATOMS: atom_id res chain seq x y z
N MET A 1 18.14 26.80 14.28
CA MET A 1 18.21 26.07 13.00
C MET A 1 16.82 25.53 12.74
N THR A 2 16.18 25.93 11.64
CA THR A 2 14.80 25.57 11.33
C THR A 2 14.82 24.36 10.41
N THR A 3 14.43 23.20 10.92
CA THR A 3 14.38 21.96 10.12
C THR A 3 13.23 22.07 9.13
N LEU A 4 13.54 22.22 7.84
CA LEU A 4 12.55 22.12 6.78
C LEU A 4 12.14 20.64 6.66
N VAL A 5 10.91 20.33 7.05
CA VAL A 5 10.29 19.03 6.80
C VAL A 5 9.62 19.13 5.44
N GLU A 6 10.27 18.62 4.39
CA GLU A 6 9.62 18.43 3.10
C GLU A 6 8.58 17.32 3.24
N LEU A 7 7.30 17.69 3.24
CA LEU A 7 6.20 16.74 3.24
C LEU A 7 6.06 16.17 1.82
N VAL A 8 6.85 15.15 1.51
CA VAL A 8 6.70 14.39 0.27
C VAL A 8 5.38 13.61 0.37
N GLN A 9 4.36 14.08 -0.37
CA GLN A 9 3.16 13.29 -0.59
C GLN A 9 3.57 12.03 -1.34
N PRO A 10 3.33 10.82 -0.79
CA PRO A 10 3.60 9.60 -1.53
C PRO A 10 2.84 9.64 -2.84
N ASN A 11 3.46 9.19 -3.94
CA ASN A 11 2.67 8.77 -5.10
C ASN A 11 1.57 7.82 -4.59
N ASP A 12 0.36 7.92 -5.15
CA ASP A 12 -0.78 7.14 -4.68
C ASP A 12 -0.41 5.65 -4.64
N TRP A 13 0.40 5.19 -5.58
CA TRP A 13 0.97 3.85 -5.64
C TRP A 13 2.39 3.78 -5.08
N VAL A 14 2.58 2.99 -4.02
CA VAL A 14 3.88 2.79 -3.34
C VAL A 14 4.31 1.32 -3.30
N GLU A 15 5.62 1.06 -3.16
CA GLU A 15 6.13 -0.29 -2.90
C GLU A 15 5.88 -0.72 -1.43
N GLU A 16 5.91 -2.03 -1.16
CA GLU A 16 5.63 -2.61 0.17
C GLU A 16 6.46 -1.99 1.30
N LYS A 17 7.75 -1.73 1.04
CA LYS A 17 8.66 -1.14 2.03
C LYS A 17 8.18 0.25 2.47
N MET A 18 7.75 1.08 1.52
CA MET A 18 7.23 2.41 1.81
C MET A 18 5.86 2.33 2.48
N LEU A 19 4.97 1.43 2.04
CA LEU A 19 3.70 1.19 2.72
C LEU A 19 3.90 0.82 4.19
N SER A 20 4.85 -0.07 4.47
CA SER A 20 5.20 -0.48 5.83
C SER A 20 5.72 0.68 6.66
N GLN A 21 6.59 1.53 6.10
CA GLN A 21 7.08 2.75 6.77
C GLN A 21 5.95 3.75 7.09
N LEU A 22 4.96 3.87 6.21
CA LEU A 22 3.85 4.81 6.36
C LEU A 22 2.74 4.32 7.31
N THR A 23 2.47 3.01 7.33
CA THR A 23 1.37 2.43 8.12
C THR A 23 1.83 1.78 9.42
N GLY A 24 3.12 1.50 9.57
CA GLY A 24 3.66 0.69 10.65
C GLY A 24 3.35 -0.82 10.54
N LEU A 25 2.68 -1.26 9.46
CA LEU A 25 2.32 -2.66 9.29
C LEU A 25 3.53 -3.51 8.92
N GLY A 26 3.61 -4.70 9.52
CA GLY A 26 4.58 -5.72 9.14
C GLY A 26 4.24 -6.40 7.82
N ARG A 27 5.24 -6.95 7.14
CA ARG A 27 5.08 -7.65 5.86
C ARG A 27 4.01 -8.75 5.90
N LYS A 28 3.99 -9.56 6.95
CA LYS A 28 3.00 -10.64 7.12
C LYS A 28 1.57 -10.08 7.19
N THR A 29 1.38 -9.00 7.95
CA THR A 29 0.07 -8.34 8.07
C THR A 29 -0.38 -7.74 6.73
N ILE A 30 0.52 -7.12 5.98
CA ILE A 30 0.25 -6.62 4.63
C ILE A 30 -0.18 -7.77 3.70
N GLU A 31 0.45 -8.93 3.82
CA GLU A 31 0.07 -10.12 3.07
C GLU A 31 -1.31 -10.65 3.47
N GLU A 32 -1.62 -10.72 4.77
CA GLU A 32 -2.93 -11.09 5.27
C GLU A 32 -4.04 -10.15 4.78
N PHE A 33 -3.79 -8.83 4.77
CA PHE A 33 -4.72 -7.86 4.20
C PHE A 33 -4.94 -8.09 2.69
N ARG A 34 -3.88 -8.36 1.91
CA ARG A 34 -4.02 -8.68 0.47
C ARG A 34 -4.84 -9.94 0.20
N LEU A 35 -4.74 -10.94 1.08
CA LEU A 35 -5.42 -12.22 0.88
C LEU A 35 -6.91 -12.16 1.27
N ASN A 36 -7.27 -11.29 2.22
CA ASN A 36 -8.59 -11.37 2.87
C ASN A 36 -9.43 -10.09 2.77
N VAL A 37 -8.82 -8.92 2.61
CA VAL A 37 -9.50 -7.63 2.82
C VAL A 37 -9.36 -6.69 1.62
N TRP A 38 -8.15 -6.57 1.10
CA TRP A 38 -7.84 -5.66 -0.01
C TRP A 38 -8.12 -6.28 -1.36
N ILE A 39 -8.55 -5.46 -2.30
CA ILE A 39 -8.97 -5.88 -3.63
C ILE A 39 -7.91 -5.45 -4.66
N GLU A 40 -7.51 -6.40 -5.51
CA GLU A 40 -6.61 -6.11 -6.63
C GLU A 40 -7.28 -5.12 -7.60
N GLY A 41 -6.59 -4.03 -7.95
CA GLY A 41 -7.12 -2.92 -8.74
C GLY A 41 -7.59 -1.73 -7.90
N VAL A 42 -7.80 -1.90 -6.59
CA VAL A 42 -8.24 -0.84 -5.68
C VAL A 42 -7.13 -0.50 -4.69
N GLU A 43 -6.86 -1.38 -3.71
CA GLU A 43 -5.82 -1.17 -2.70
C GLU A 43 -4.45 -1.65 -3.14
N PHE A 44 -4.35 -2.61 -4.07
CA PHE A 44 -3.07 -3.06 -4.60
C PHE A 44 -3.16 -3.45 -6.09
N ILE A 45 -2.03 -3.40 -6.80
CA ILE A 45 -1.92 -3.86 -8.19
C ILE A 45 -0.64 -4.65 -8.40
N LYS A 46 -0.66 -5.60 -9.33
CA LYS A 46 0.52 -6.31 -9.82
C LYS A 46 1.00 -5.65 -11.11
N VAL A 47 2.22 -5.12 -11.10
CA VAL A 47 2.83 -4.44 -12.25
C VAL A 47 4.04 -5.23 -12.70
N SER A 48 4.11 -5.58 -13.98
CA SER A 48 5.31 -6.15 -14.59
C SER A 48 5.96 -5.11 -15.51
N PRO A 49 7.17 -4.61 -15.18
CA PRO A 49 7.85 -3.63 -16.02
C PRO A 49 8.15 -4.14 -17.45
N SER A 50 8.31 -5.45 -17.60
CA SER A 50 8.65 -6.10 -18.86
C SER A 50 7.47 -6.75 -19.58
N GLY A 51 6.25 -6.64 -19.00
CA GLY A 51 5.07 -7.38 -19.46
C GLY A 51 5.12 -8.90 -19.22
N ARG A 52 6.24 -9.43 -18.70
CA ARG A 52 6.39 -10.86 -18.40
C ARG A 52 5.77 -11.22 -17.05
N LEU A 53 5.08 -12.35 -16.94
CA LEU A 53 4.33 -12.75 -15.75
C LEU A 53 5.21 -13.00 -14.51
N ASN A 54 6.49 -13.28 -14.72
CA ASN A 54 7.47 -13.69 -13.71
C ASN A 54 8.19 -12.53 -12.99
N ALA A 55 8.03 -11.28 -13.45
CA ALA A 55 8.68 -10.10 -12.85
C ALA A 55 7.66 -9.12 -12.24
N ARG A 56 6.56 -9.65 -11.70
CA ARG A 56 5.47 -8.83 -11.13
C ARG A 56 5.89 -8.24 -9.78
N LYS A 57 6.03 -6.92 -9.72
CA LYS A 57 6.05 -6.15 -8.47
C LYS A 57 4.62 -5.92 -8.00
N VAL A 58 4.42 -5.78 -6.69
CA VAL A 58 3.14 -5.34 -6.12
C VAL A 58 3.28 -3.90 -5.65
N LEU A 59 2.37 -3.05 -6.10
CA LEU A 59 2.23 -1.68 -5.64
C LEU A 59 0.93 -1.53 -4.86
N TYR A 60 0.90 -0.56 -3.96
CA TYR A 60 -0.19 -0.36 -3.02
C TYR A 60 -0.71 1.07 -3.07
N ASN A 61 -2.03 1.22 -3.13
CA ASN A 61 -2.68 2.52 -3.14
C ASN A 61 -2.87 3.05 -1.72
N ARG A 62 -2.08 4.04 -1.32
CA ARG A 62 -2.09 4.55 0.07
C ARG A 62 -3.46 5.08 0.48
N LYS A 63 -4.09 5.89 -0.37
CA LYS A 63 -5.39 6.52 -0.09
C LYS A 63 -6.52 5.50 -0.02
N ALA A 64 -6.52 4.50 -0.91
CA ALA A 64 -7.51 3.43 -0.89
C ALA A 64 -7.37 2.58 0.39
N ILE A 65 -6.14 2.28 0.80
CA ILE A 65 -5.86 1.55 2.03
C ILE A 65 -6.35 2.31 3.27
N ASP A 66 -6.11 3.63 3.35
CA ASP A 66 -6.63 4.43 4.48
C ASP A 66 -8.17 4.40 4.54
N LYS A 67 -8.82 4.50 3.38
CA LYS A 67 -10.27 4.35 3.28
C LYS A 67 -10.73 2.95 3.70
N SER A 68 -9.99 1.90 3.33
CA SER A 68 -10.27 0.52 3.71
C SER A 68 -10.19 0.34 5.23
N PHE A 69 -9.17 0.89 5.90
CA PHE A 69 -9.06 0.85 7.36
C PHE A 69 -10.21 1.58 8.04
N TYR A 70 -10.55 2.77 7.56
CA TYR A 70 -11.70 3.51 8.08
C TYR A 70 -13.00 2.71 7.95
N ASN A 71 -13.21 2.02 6.82
CA ASN A 71 -14.39 1.18 6.63
C ASN A 71 -14.37 -0.07 7.52
N TYR A 72 -13.22 -0.71 7.67
CA TYR A 72 -13.06 -1.91 8.48
C TYR A 72 -13.40 -1.65 9.96
N GLN A 73 -12.96 -0.51 10.50
CA GLN A 73 -13.29 -0.07 11.86
C GLN A 73 -14.77 0.22 12.10
N ARG A 74 -15.59 0.38 11.05
CA ARG A 74 -17.03 0.61 11.17
C ARG A 74 -17.86 -0.68 11.15
N ILE A 75 -17.24 -1.80 10.80
CA ILE A 75 -17.91 -3.09 10.60
C ILE A 75 -17.56 -4.07 11.73
N ALA A 76 -16.42 -3.87 12.42
CA ALA A 76 -16.04 -4.58 13.64
C ALA A 76 -16.67 -3.94 14.88
#